data_AF-A0A7K2X0H7-F1
#
_entry.id   AF-A0A7K2X0H7-F1
#
_cell.length_a   1.000
_cell.length_b   1.000
_cell.length_c   1.000
_cell.angle_alpha   90.00
_cell.angle_beta   90.00
_cell.angle_gamma   90.00
#
_symmetry.space_group_name_H-M   'P 1'
#
loop_
_entity.id
_entity.type
_entity.pdbx_description
1 polymer ?
#
loop_
_entity_poly.entity_id
_entity_poly.type
_entity_poly.pdbx_seq_one_letter_code
_entity_poly.pdbx_strand_id
1 'polypeptide(L)'
;MPDTYHRYHAPVGGEVVEAHDDLPGVYYGMQNFPDLVNNGNVGYGYDYNAFTDFRRGYVIFKTPYVNHLGEPDGEGYVALVAVGLNSIGSVKFLDKFRNVTDDRPVAVDKGEEIGCFQYGGSMNILLFEKGRFPALQLLMGQRIGLLEGPERSEKYFGRSYRAQSSRTPAL
;
A
#
# COMPACT_ATOMS: atom_id res chain seq x y z
N MET A 1 14.71 18.15 -9.75
CA MET A 1 15.09 16.82 -9.21
C MET A 1 13.80 16.01 -9.16
N PRO A 2 13.72 14.73 -8.74
CA PRO A 2 12.46 14.31 -8.16
C PRO A 2 12.40 15.00 -6.80
N ASP A 3 11.59 16.07 -6.71
CA ASP A 3 11.46 16.91 -5.53
C ASP A 3 10.50 16.27 -4.50
N THR A 4 10.29 14.96 -4.62
CA THR A 4 9.22 14.20 -3.99
C THR A 4 9.65 13.49 -2.72
N TYR A 5 8.69 13.28 -1.83
CA TYR A 5 8.85 12.51 -0.61
C TYR A 5 9.17 11.03 -0.92
N HIS A 6 10.40 10.61 -0.64
CA HIS A 6 10.90 9.25 -0.87
C HIS A 6 11.10 8.48 0.45
N ARG A 7 10.09 8.53 1.31
CA ARG A 7 10.06 7.75 2.56
C ARG A 7 8.90 6.78 2.52
N TYR A 8 9.07 5.63 3.18
CA TYR A 8 8.06 4.60 3.27
C TYR A 8 7.77 4.28 4.73
N HIS A 9 6.49 4.02 4.97
CA HIS A 9 5.89 3.98 6.30
C HIS A 9 5.22 2.62 6.49
N ALA A 10 5.03 2.24 7.76
CA ALA A 10 4.36 1.01 8.13
C ALA A 10 2.90 1.04 7.61
N PRO A 11 2.48 0.09 6.76
CA PRO A 11 1.11 0.06 6.24
C PRO A 11 0.09 -0.37 7.30
N VAL A 12 0.57 -1.07 8.34
CA VAL A 12 -0.20 -1.64 9.45
C VAL A 12 0.53 -1.38 10.77
N GLY A 13 -0.19 -1.45 11.88
CA GLY A 13 0.40 -1.44 13.22
C GLY A 13 0.55 -2.87 13.75
N GLY A 14 1.39 -3.07 14.76
CA GLY A 14 1.67 -4.39 15.33
C GLY A 14 3.15 -4.51 15.64
N GLU A 15 3.79 -5.55 15.12
CA GLU A 15 5.20 -5.84 15.35
C GLU A 15 5.93 -6.07 14.03
N VAL A 16 7.12 -5.49 13.88
CA VAL A 16 8.09 -5.94 12.88
C VAL A 16 8.75 -7.19 13.44
N VAL A 17 8.61 -8.30 12.73
CA VAL A 17 9.19 -9.61 13.13
C VAL A 17 10.44 -9.95 12.33
N GLU A 18 10.61 -9.36 11.15
CA GLU A 18 11.78 -9.57 10.31
C GLU A 18 12.04 -8.34 9.45
N ALA A 19 13.29 -7.91 9.34
CA ALA A 19 13.65 -6.80 8.47
C ALA A 19 15.10 -6.87 7.98
N HIS A 20 15.28 -6.73 6.66
CA HIS A 20 16.57 -6.65 6.00
C HIS A 20 16.57 -5.53 4.98
N ASP A 21 17.46 -4.54 5.14
CA ASP A 21 17.56 -3.37 4.26
C ASP A 21 18.55 -3.53 3.09
N ASP A 22 19.36 -4.59 3.09
CA ASP A 22 20.41 -4.81 2.09
C ASP A 22 20.39 -6.22 1.49
N LEU A 23 19.41 -6.48 0.60
CA LEU A 23 19.52 -7.62 -0.31
C LEU A 23 20.24 -7.20 -1.60
N PRO A 24 21.30 -7.93 -1.99
CA PRO A 24 22.08 -7.59 -3.18
C PRO A 24 21.25 -7.76 -4.46
N GLY A 25 21.61 -7.01 -5.50
CA GLY A 25 20.95 -7.09 -6.80
C GLY A 25 21.49 -6.05 -7.79
N VAL A 26 20.93 -6.06 -9.00
CA VAL A 26 21.23 -5.11 -10.06
C VAL A 26 20.56 -3.76 -9.80
N TYR A 27 21.14 -2.71 -10.40
CA TYR A 27 20.66 -1.32 -10.27
C TYR A 27 20.01 -0.81 -11.58
N TYR A 28 20.18 -1.56 -12.66
CA TYR A 28 19.79 -1.22 -14.02
C TYR A 28 19.33 -2.48 -14.74
N GLY A 29 18.48 -2.31 -15.76
CA GLY A 29 18.20 -3.38 -16.73
C GLY A 29 16.75 -3.82 -16.82
N MET A 30 15.78 -3.00 -16.44
CA MET A 30 14.36 -3.35 -16.67
C MET A 30 13.97 -3.13 -18.13
N GLN A 31 14.28 -4.11 -18.98
CA GLN A 31 13.99 -4.05 -20.42
C GLN A 31 12.48 -3.96 -20.72
N ASN A 32 11.67 -4.62 -19.89
CA ASN A 32 10.22 -4.75 -20.09
C ASN A 32 9.42 -3.79 -19.21
N PHE A 33 9.98 -2.65 -18.79
CA PHE A 33 9.23 -1.67 -17.99
C PHE A 33 7.93 -1.17 -18.66
N PRO A 34 7.86 -0.96 -20.00
CA PRO A 34 6.61 -0.57 -20.65
C PRO A 34 5.47 -1.57 -20.45
N ASP A 35 5.79 -2.87 -20.41
CA ASP A 35 4.78 -3.93 -20.23
C ASP A 35 4.16 -3.89 -18.83
N LEU A 36 4.86 -3.34 -17.83
CA LEU A 36 4.31 -3.13 -16.49
C LEU A 36 3.14 -2.16 -16.51
N VAL A 37 3.16 -1.16 -17.39
CA VAL A 37 2.10 -0.13 -17.48
C VAL A 37 0.84 -0.69 -18.16
N ASN A 38 0.99 -1.68 -19.04
CA ASN A 38 -0.07 -2.46 -19.67
C ASN A 38 -1.32 -1.63 -20.05
N ASN A 39 -1.14 -0.54 -20.80
CA ASN A 39 -2.23 0.36 -21.23
C ASN A 39 -3.18 0.81 -20.09
N GLY A 40 -2.66 0.96 -18.87
CA GLY A 40 -3.42 1.36 -17.69
C GLY A 40 -3.86 0.20 -16.78
N ASN A 41 -3.69 -1.05 -17.21
CA ASN A 41 -3.93 -2.23 -16.37
C ASN A 41 -2.63 -2.69 -15.69
N VAL A 42 -2.07 -1.78 -14.89
CA VAL A 42 -0.71 -1.87 -14.35
C VAL A 42 -0.46 -3.20 -13.63
N GLY A 43 0.60 -3.90 -14.02
CA GLY A 43 1.06 -5.15 -13.39
C GLY A 43 0.30 -6.42 -13.80
N TYR A 44 -0.83 -6.33 -14.49
CA TYR A 44 -1.59 -7.51 -14.89
C TYR A 44 -0.83 -8.36 -15.93
N GLY A 45 -0.58 -9.63 -15.60
CA GLY A 45 0.16 -10.57 -16.46
C GLY A 45 1.66 -10.29 -16.55
N TYR A 46 2.18 -9.36 -15.74
CA TYR A 46 3.60 -9.03 -15.70
C TYR A 46 4.40 -10.09 -14.94
N ASP A 47 5.59 -10.42 -15.45
CA ASP A 47 6.52 -11.26 -14.71
C ASP A 47 7.24 -10.44 -13.64
N TYR A 48 6.80 -10.59 -12.39
CA TYR A 48 7.39 -9.90 -11.25
C TYR A 48 8.77 -10.46 -10.84
N ASN A 49 9.24 -11.57 -11.42
CA ASN A 49 10.60 -12.06 -11.18
C ASN A 49 11.66 -11.03 -11.58
N ALA A 50 11.36 -10.15 -12.53
CA ALA A 50 12.26 -9.05 -12.86
C ALA A 50 12.63 -8.21 -11.63
N PHE A 51 11.75 -8.09 -10.62
CA PHE A 51 12.04 -7.34 -9.39
C PHE A 51 12.90 -8.09 -8.37
N THR A 52 13.01 -9.43 -8.47
CA THR A 52 13.87 -10.21 -7.56
C THR A 52 15.35 -10.00 -7.84
N ASP A 53 15.68 -9.58 -9.05
CA ASP A 53 17.06 -9.30 -9.45
C ASP A 53 17.53 -7.93 -8.95
N PHE A 54 16.62 -7.01 -8.66
CA PHE A 54 16.97 -5.68 -8.17
C PHE A 54 17.39 -5.72 -6.70
N ARG A 55 18.29 -4.79 -6.38
CA ARG A 55 18.61 -4.47 -4.99
C ARG A 55 17.35 -3.99 -4.28
N ARG A 56 17.09 -4.58 -3.12
CA ARG A 56 15.86 -4.36 -2.36
C ARG A 56 16.09 -4.54 -0.87
N GLY A 57 15.13 -4.09 -0.08
CA GLY A 57 14.97 -4.48 1.30
C GLY A 57 13.54 -4.93 1.55
N TYR A 58 13.31 -5.67 2.62
CA TYR A 58 11.97 -6.07 3.03
C TYR A 58 11.78 -5.96 4.54
N VAL A 59 10.52 -5.75 4.92
CA VAL A 59 10.05 -5.76 6.30
C VAL A 59 8.81 -6.62 6.38
N ILE A 60 8.78 -7.56 7.33
CA ILE A 60 7.62 -8.40 7.64
C ILE A 60 6.99 -7.89 8.93
N PHE A 61 5.72 -7.54 8.82
CA PHE A 61 4.86 -7.10 9.90
C PHE A 61 3.96 -8.25 10.32
N LYS A 62 3.93 -8.54 11.62
CA LYS A 62 2.87 -9.30 12.26
C LYS A 62 1.83 -8.31 12.78
N THR A 63 0.59 -8.42 12.31
CA THR A 63 -0.48 -7.48 12.63
C THR A 63 -1.74 -8.22 13.09
N PRO A 64 -2.48 -7.67 14.07
CA PRO A 64 -3.84 -8.12 14.32
C PRO A 64 -4.73 -7.74 13.13
N TYR A 65 -5.70 -8.59 12.82
CA TYR A 65 -6.74 -8.34 11.83
C TYR A 65 -8.08 -8.07 12.50
N VAL A 66 -8.92 -7.32 11.79
CA VAL A 66 -10.32 -7.13 12.16
C VAL A 66 -11.21 -7.54 11.00
N ASN A 67 -12.37 -8.10 11.31
CA ASN A 67 -13.38 -8.45 10.31
C ASN A 67 -14.08 -7.19 9.77
N HIS A 68 -15.01 -7.38 8.84
CA HIS A 68 -15.79 -6.29 8.23
C HIS A 68 -16.68 -5.50 9.22
N LEU A 69 -16.86 -5.98 10.44
CA LEU A 69 -17.58 -5.31 11.53
C LEU A 69 -16.63 -4.60 12.51
N GLY A 70 -15.31 -4.68 12.28
CA GLY A 70 -14.29 -4.09 13.15
C GLY A 70 -13.97 -4.93 14.39
N GLU A 71 -14.42 -6.19 14.43
CA GLU A 71 -14.16 -7.10 15.54
C GLU A 71 -12.87 -7.89 15.31
N PRO A 72 -12.15 -8.32 16.36
CA PRO A 72 -10.92 -9.09 16.22
C PRO A 72 -11.09 -10.35 15.36
N ASP A 73 -10.17 -10.53 14.40
CA ASP A 73 -10.13 -11.66 13.45
C ASP A 73 -8.73 -12.30 13.41
N GLY A 74 -8.15 -12.52 14.58
CA GLY A 74 -6.83 -13.15 14.73
C GLY A 74 -5.67 -12.28 14.22
N GLU A 75 -4.58 -12.93 13.81
CA GLU A 75 -3.34 -12.31 13.37
C GLU A 75 -2.96 -12.82 11.97
N GLY A 76 -2.08 -12.07 11.30
CA GLY A 76 -1.46 -12.50 10.04
C GLY A 76 -0.31 -11.58 9.66
N TYR A 77 0.25 -11.82 8.48
CA TYR A 77 1.45 -11.11 8.03
C TYR A 77 1.21 -10.15 6.86
N VAL A 78 1.93 -9.04 6.89
CA VAL A 78 2.07 -8.10 5.77
C VAL A 78 3.55 -7.91 5.51
N ALA A 79 3.97 -7.92 4.24
CA ALA A 79 5.35 -7.58 3.89
C ALA A 79 5.38 -6.29 3.06
N LEU A 80 6.33 -5.42 3.38
CA LEU A 80 6.73 -4.28 2.55
C LEU A 80 8.07 -4.61 1.92
N VAL A 81 8.13 -4.63 0.58
CA VAL A 81 9.38 -4.78 -0.17
C VAL A 81 9.70 -3.45 -0.84
N ALA A 82 10.77 -2.82 -0.39
CA ALA A 82 11.31 -1.59 -0.93
C ALA A 82 12.31 -1.91 -2.04
N VAL A 83 12.02 -1.54 -3.28
CA VAL A 83 12.83 -1.87 -4.47
C VAL A 83 13.42 -0.58 -5.05
N GLY A 84 14.75 -0.54 -5.20
CA GLY A 84 15.44 0.54 -5.92
C GLY A 84 15.38 0.32 -7.43
N LEU A 85 15.10 1.38 -8.20
CA LEU A 85 15.01 1.32 -9.67
C LEU A 85 15.95 2.34 -10.33
N ASN A 86 16.46 2.00 -11.52
CA ASN A 86 17.17 2.88 -12.47
C ASN A 86 18.06 3.96 -11.84
N SER A 87 19.31 3.60 -11.54
CA SER A 87 20.39 4.44 -10.97
C SER A 87 20.44 4.52 -9.45
N ILE A 88 19.58 3.79 -8.74
CA ILE A 88 19.47 3.83 -7.28
C ILE A 88 19.34 2.45 -6.71
N GLY A 89 20.01 2.23 -5.58
CA GLY A 89 19.75 1.06 -4.75
C GLY A 89 20.04 1.29 -3.27
N SER A 90 19.97 2.53 -2.78
CA SER A 90 20.00 2.77 -1.35
C SER A 90 18.59 2.59 -0.76
N VAL A 91 18.32 1.38 -0.30
CA VAL A 91 17.22 1.10 0.63
C VAL A 91 17.80 1.28 2.02
N LYS A 92 17.29 2.24 2.79
CA LYS A 92 17.78 2.50 4.14
C LYS A 92 16.64 2.45 5.14
N PHE A 93 16.69 1.48 6.05
CA PHE A 93 15.79 1.45 7.20
C PHE A 93 16.34 2.32 8.32
N LEU A 94 15.42 2.88 9.11
CA LEU A 94 15.76 3.53 10.37
C LEU A 94 16.39 2.50 11.31
N ASP A 95 17.28 2.96 12.18
CA ASP A 95 18.06 2.05 13.04
C ASP A 95 17.17 1.17 13.95
N LYS A 96 15.96 1.66 14.31
CA LYS A 96 14.93 0.88 15.03
C LYS A 96 14.52 -0.41 14.31
N PHE A 97 14.50 -0.39 12.98
CA PHE A 97 14.00 -1.48 12.14
C PHE A 97 15.10 -2.19 11.36
N ARG A 98 16.38 -1.91 11.63
CA ARG A 98 17.50 -2.58 10.95
C ARG A 98 17.79 -3.92 11.61
N ASN A 99 17.90 -4.98 10.80
CA ASN A 99 18.24 -6.34 11.24
C ASN A 99 17.32 -6.90 12.33
N VAL A 100 16.01 -6.62 12.22
CA VAL A 100 15.02 -7.23 13.12
C VAL A 100 14.88 -8.70 12.78
N THR A 101 14.81 -9.52 13.81
CA THR A 101 14.67 -10.97 13.72
C THR A 101 13.54 -11.43 14.65
N ASP A 102 12.94 -12.58 14.36
CA ASP A 102 11.72 -13.05 15.03
C ASP A 102 11.92 -13.33 16.54
N ASP A 103 13.17 -13.48 17.01
CA ASP A 103 13.47 -13.59 18.44
C ASP A 103 13.35 -12.26 19.20
N ARG A 104 13.37 -11.13 18.48
CA ARG A 104 13.33 -9.76 19.04
C ARG A 104 12.46 -8.84 18.19
N PRO A 105 11.13 -9.09 18.16
CA PRO A 105 10.22 -8.24 17.41
C PRO A 105 10.21 -6.81 17.96
N VAL A 106 9.93 -5.86 17.07
CA VAL A 106 9.90 -4.43 17.38
C VAL A 106 8.51 -3.88 17.14
N ALA A 107 7.89 -3.30 18.19
CA ALA A 107 6.58 -2.68 18.08
C ALA A 107 6.59 -1.52 17.06
N VAL A 108 5.54 -1.43 16.26
CA VAL A 108 5.39 -0.42 15.21
C VAL A 108 3.96 0.08 15.13
N ASP A 109 3.81 1.39 15.03
CA ASP A 109 2.50 2.02 14.82
C ASP A 109 2.17 2.11 13.33
N LYS A 110 0.87 2.03 13.01
CA LYS A 110 0.42 2.27 11.64
C LYS A 110 0.82 3.68 11.20
N GLY A 111 1.52 3.78 10.08
CA GLY A 111 2.03 5.04 9.56
C GLY A 111 3.34 5.50 10.20
N GLU A 112 3.98 4.70 11.06
CA GLU A 112 5.34 4.98 11.53
C GLU A 112 6.34 4.91 10.37
N GLU A 113 7.31 5.83 10.33
CA GLU A 113 8.34 5.83 9.29
C GLU A 113 9.26 4.61 9.45
N ILE A 114 9.42 3.83 8.38
CA ILE A 114 10.30 2.64 8.37
C ILE A 114 11.66 2.99 7.79
N GLY A 115 11.68 3.82 6.76
CA GLY A 115 12.91 4.15 6.05
C GLY A 115 12.68 5.04 4.84
N CYS A 116 13.73 5.16 4.04
CA CYS A 116 13.72 5.98 2.84
C CYS A 116 14.53 5.37 1.69
N PHE A 117 14.26 5.87 0.50
CA PHE A 117 15.13 5.73 -0.66
C PHE A 117 16.00 6.98 -0.76
N GLN A 118 17.29 6.82 -1.02
CA GLN A 118 18.14 7.99 -1.32
C GLN A 118 18.35 8.08 -2.83
N TYR A 119 17.72 9.09 -3.45
CA TYR A 119 17.80 9.42 -4.89
C TYR A 119 16.85 8.59 -5.81
N GLY A 120 16.50 9.16 -6.97
CA GLY A 120 15.61 8.71 -8.07
C GLY A 120 14.49 7.65 -7.89
N GLY A 121 14.33 6.79 -8.91
CA GLY A 121 13.20 5.89 -9.08
C GLY A 121 13.11 4.81 -7.99
N SER A 122 11.91 4.61 -7.45
CA SER A 122 11.65 3.66 -6.37
C SER A 122 10.27 3.05 -6.52
N MET A 123 10.11 1.85 -5.96
CA MET A 123 8.84 1.14 -5.92
C MET A 123 8.70 0.43 -4.58
N ASN A 124 7.49 0.44 -4.02
CA ASN A 124 7.13 -0.41 -2.90
C ASN A 124 6.17 -1.49 -3.39
N ILE A 125 6.43 -2.74 -3.01
CA ILE A 125 5.51 -3.86 -3.20
C ILE A 125 4.97 -4.23 -1.83
N LEU A 126 3.64 -4.23 -1.69
CA LEU A 126 2.96 -4.74 -0.50
C LEU A 126 2.44 -6.14 -0.77
N LEU A 127 2.82 -7.08 0.09
CA LEU A 127 2.32 -8.45 0.09
C LEU A 127 1.47 -8.64 1.33
N PHE A 128 0.31 -9.26 1.16
CA PHE A 128 -0.58 -9.59 2.25
C PHE A 128 -0.69 -11.10 2.35
N GLU A 129 -0.76 -11.61 3.58
CA GLU A 129 -1.07 -13.01 3.81
C GLU A 129 -2.35 -13.41 3.05
N LYS A 130 -2.31 -14.60 2.44
CA LYS A 130 -3.41 -15.11 1.62
C LYS A 130 -4.71 -15.11 2.43
N GLY A 131 -5.74 -14.47 1.89
CA GLY A 131 -7.06 -14.39 2.53
C GLY A 131 -7.20 -13.28 3.58
N ARG A 132 -6.13 -12.52 3.87
CA ARG A 132 -6.14 -11.42 4.85
C ARG A 132 -6.29 -10.02 4.27
N PHE A 133 -6.24 -9.88 2.94
CA PHE A 133 -6.51 -8.59 2.28
C PHE A 133 -7.97 -8.52 1.79
N PRO A 134 -8.84 -7.76 2.45
CA PRO A 134 -10.20 -7.54 1.98
C PRO A 134 -10.17 -6.54 0.82
N ALA A 135 -9.90 -7.03 -0.39
CA ALA A 135 -10.07 -6.22 -1.59
C ALA A 135 -11.56 -6.18 -1.97
N LEU A 136 -12.15 -4.99 -1.94
CA LEU A 136 -13.47 -4.77 -2.52
C LEU A 136 -13.29 -4.28 -3.95
N GLN A 137 -13.61 -5.11 -4.94
CA GLN A 137 -13.65 -4.67 -6.33
C GLN A 137 -14.98 -3.95 -6.57
N LEU A 138 -14.88 -2.67 -6.90
CA LEU A 138 -16.04 -1.82 -7.19
C LEU A 138 -15.93 -1.24 -8.59
N LEU A 139 -17.09 -1.04 -9.23
CA LEU A 139 -17.14 -0.26 -10.46
C LEU A 139 -16.87 1.21 -10.14
N MET A 140 -16.08 1.87 -11.00
CA MET A 140 -15.87 3.32 -10.89
C MET A 140 -17.21 4.06 -10.86
N GLY A 141 -17.38 4.91 -9.85
CA GLY A 141 -18.62 5.66 -9.63
C GLY A 141 -19.62 5.01 -8.66
N GLN A 142 -19.34 3.81 -8.14
CA GLN A 142 -20.15 3.27 -7.04
C GLN A 142 -19.86 3.95 -5.71
N ARG A 143 -20.94 4.22 -4.96
CA ARG A 143 -20.86 4.74 -3.59
C ARG A 143 -20.46 3.61 -2.66
N ILE A 144 -19.35 3.78 -1.94
CA ILE A 144 -18.91 2.85 -0.90
C ILE A 144 -19.69 3.15 0.38
N GLY A 145 -20.86 2.52 0.51
CA GLY A 145 -21.70 2.59 1.71
C GLY A 145 -22.27 3.97 2.06
N LEU A 146 -23.03 3.99 3.16
CA LEU A 146 -23.37 5.19 3.92
C LEU A 146 -22.27 5.36 4.97
N LEU A 147 -21.45 6.42 4.87
CA LEU A 147 -20.35 6.69 5.79
C LEU A 147 -20.81 6.92 7.24
N GLU A 148 -22.11 7.14 7.45
CA GLU A 148 -22.75 7.26 8.76
C GLU A 148 -24.08 6.50 8.79
N GLY A 149 -24.46 6.00 9.97
CA GLY A 149 -25.76 5.35 10.15
C GLY A 149 -26.93 6.28 9.76
N PRO A 150 -28.01 5.75 9.16
CA PRO A 150 -29.10 6.55 8.60
C PRO A 150 -29.69 7.57 9.58
N GLU A 151 -29.83 7.21 10.86
CA GLU A 151 -30.33 8.10 11.92
C GLU A 151 -29.45 9.34 12.16
N ARG A 152 -28.15 9.24 11.88
CA ARG A 152 -27.19 10.32 12.08
C ARG A 152 -27.13 11.23 10.85
N SER A 153 -27.18 10.66 9.65
CA SER A 153 -27.23 11.41 8.39
C SER A 153 -28.54 12.19 8.20
N GLU A 154 -29.69 11.63 8.62
CA GLU A 154 -31.00 12.32 8.52
C GLU A 154 -31.04 13.65 9.29
N LYS A 155 -30.32 13.75 10.42
CA LYS A 155 -30.21 14.98 11.20
C LYS A 155 -29.49 16.11 10.46
N TYR A 156 -28.53 15.79 9.60
CA TYR A 156 -27.73 16.76 8.88
C TYR A 156 -28.32 17.14 7.51
N PHE A 157 -29.08 16.24 6.88
CA PHE A 157 -29.54 16.39 5.50
C PHE A 157 -31.08 16.38 5.34
N GLY A 158 -31.84 16.68 6.41
CA GLY A 158 -33.32 16.68 6.42
C GLY A 158 -34.04 17.64 5.46
N ARG A 159 -33.33 18.34 4.57
CA ARG A 159 -33.93 19.02 3.41
C ARG A 159 -33.59 18.24 2.15
N SER A 160 -34.57 17.50 1.64
CA SER A 160 -34.49 16.93 0.30
C SER A 160 -34.16 18.03 -0.70
N TYR A 161 -32.95 18.01 -1.26
CA TYR A 161 -32.65 18.82 -2.44
C TYR A 161 -33.38 18.14 -3.62
N ARG A 162 -34.65 18.49 -3.81
CA ARG A 162 -35.32 18.22 -5.08
C ARG A 162 -34.60 19.08 -6.11
N ALA A 163 -33.72 18.47 -6.90
CA ALA A 163 -33.32 19.05 -8.17
C ALA A 163 -34.61 19.25 -8.97
N GLN A 164 -35.13 20.48 -9.02
CA GLN A 164 -36.17 20.85 -9.96
C GLN A 164 -35.56 20.64 -11.35
N SER A 165 -35.89 19.54 -12.02
CA SER A 165 -35.61 19.44 -13.45
C SER A 165 -36.56 20.41 -14.13
N SER A 166 -36.06 21.58 -14.52
CA SER A 166 -36.76 22.44 -15.47
C SER A 166 -36.78 21.72 -16.81
N ARG A 167 -37.84 20.93 -17.06
CA ARG A 167 -38.17 20.49 -18.40
C ARG A 167 -38.71 21.70 -19.15
N THR A 168 -37.87 22.33 -19.95
CA THR A 168 -38.32 23.28 -20.97
C THR A 168 -39.15 22.52 -22.00
N PRO A 169 -40.40 22.92 -22.31
CA PRO A 169 -41.14 22.33 -23.42
C PRO A 169 -40.48 22.75 -24.74
N ALA A 170 -40.23 21.77 -25.62
CA ALA A 170 -39.84 22.05 -27.00
C ALA A 170 -41.05 22.64 -27.76
N LEU A 171 -40.80 23.71 -28.52
CA LEU A 171 -41.65 24.20 -29.61
C LEU A 171 -41.28 23.50 -30.90
#